data_AF-A0A7C5IVN7-F1
#
_entry.id   AF-A0A7C5IVN7-F1
#
_cell.length_a   1.000
_cell.length_b   1.000
_cell.length_c   1.000
_cell.angle_alpha   90.00
_cell.angle_beta   90.00
_cell.angle_gamma   90.00
#
_symmetry.space_group_name_H-M   'P 1'
#
loop_
_entity.id
_entity.type
_entity.pdbx_description
1 polymer ?
#
loop_
_entity_poly.entity_id
_entity_poly.type
_entity_poly.pdbx_seq_one_letter_code
_entity_poly.pdbx_strand_id
1 'polypeptide(L)' 'GYYEVWARATDDAGIMQPFAIDWNPKGYLNNTMHRVGLRVS' A
#
# COMPACT_ATOMS: atom_id res chain seq x y z
N GLY A 1 -20.45 6.79 -6.22
CA GLY A 1 -19.98 5.39 -6.29
C GLY A 1 -19.00 5.06 -5.18
N TYR A 2 -18.58 3.79 -5.05
CA TYR A 2 -17.43 3.40 -4.23
C TYR A 2 -16.19 3.33 -5.12
N TYR A 3 -15.07 3.89 -4.65
CA TYR A 3 -13.81 3.96 -5.36
C TYR A 3 -12.66 3.64 -4.41
N GLU A 4 -11.50 3.27 -4.95
CA GLU A 4 -10.27 3.15 -4.18
C GLU A 4 -9.16 3.93 -4.87
N VAL A 5 -8.38 4.67 -4.09
CA VAL A 5 -7.14 5.33 -4.54
C VAL A 5 -5.96 4.53 -4.01
N TRP A 6 -5.08 4.11 -4.91
CA TRP A 6 -3.93 3.26 -4.62
C TRP A 6 -2.66 4.02 -4.97
N ALA A 7 -1.65 3.96 -4.09
CA ALA A 7 -0.35 4.58 -4.32
C ALA A 7 0.76 3.56 -4.11
N ARG A 8 1.62 3.39 -5.13
CA ARG A 8 2.75 2.45 -5.13
C ARG A 8 4.01 3.13 -5.67
N ALA A 9 5.07 3.14 -4.87
CA ALA A 9 6.36 3.69 -5.25
C ALA A 9 7.34 2.61 -5.76
N THR A 10 8.28 3.04 -6.60
CA THR A 10 9.49 2.30 -7.04
C THR A 10 10.70 3.20 -6.77
N ASP A 11 11.77 2.68 -6.17
CA ASP A 11 13.00 3.43 -5.95
C ASP A 11 13.95 3.41 -7.18
N ASP A 12 15.10 4.07 -7.07
CA ASP A 12 16.13 4.16 -8.10
C ASP A 12 16.85 2.83 -8.37
N ALA A 13 16.81 1.89 -7.42
CA ALA A 13 17.27 0.51 -7.58
C ALA A 13 16.21 -0.41 -8.22
N GLY A 14 15.02 0.11 -8.55
CA GLY A 14 13.93 -0.65 -9.16
C GLY A 14 13.10 -1.47 -8.17
N ILE A 15 13.26 -1.27 -6.86
CA ILE A 15 12.51 -1.99 -5.83
C ILE A 15 11.14 -1.33 -5.64
N MET A 16 10.09 -2.13 -5.73
CA MET A 16 8.71 -1.68 -5.60
C MET A 16 8.11 -2.06 -4.23
N GLN A 17 7.21 -1.24 -3.72
CA GLN A 17 6.38 -1.61 -2.57
C GLN A 17 5.59 -2.92 -2.86
N PRO A 18 5.46 -3.84 -1.88
CA PRO A 18 4.73 -5.09 -2.04
C PRO A 18 3.20 -4.91 -2.05
N PHE A 19 2.50 -5.90 -2.61
CA PHE A 19 1.03 -5.99 -2.59
C PHE A 19 0.47 -6.55 -1.28
N ALA A 20 1.24 -7.40 -0.58
CA ALA A 20 0.81 -8.08 0.64
C ALA A 20 1.71 -7.67 1.81
N ILE A 21 1.11 -7.61 3.00
CA ILE A 21 1.81 -7.27 4.25
C ILE A 21 2.72 -8.45 4.61
N ASP A 22 4.00 -8.17 4.78
CA ASP A 22 4.92 -9.09 5.46
C ASP A 22 4.70 -8.97 6.97
N TRP A 23 3.77 -9.77 7.47
CA TRP A 23 3.27 -9.63 8.82
C TRP A 23 4.31 -10.05 9.85
N ASN A 24 4.44 -9.27 10.92
CA ASN A 24 5.22 -9.64 12.09
C ASN A 24 4.46 -9.28 13.38
N PRO A 25 4.71 -10.00 14.50
CA PRO A 25 3.97 -9.81 15.75
C PRO A 25 4.05 -8.41 16.36
N LYS A 26 5.07 -7.62 15.99
CA LYS A 26 5.27 -6.26 16.51
C LYS A 26 4.68 -5.17 15.61
N GLY A 27 4.24 -5.52 14.40
CA GLY A 27 3.67 -4.57 13.44
C GLY A 27 4.67 -3.58 12.83
N TYR A 28 5.96 -3.92 12.76
CA TYR A 28 6.99 -3.02 12.24
C TYR A 28 7.21 -3.15 10.73
N LEU A 29 7.77 -2.08 10.14
CA LEU A 29 8.31 -2.04 8.77
C LEU A 29 7.29 -2.39 7.67
N ASN A 30 6.00 -2.13 7.90
CA ASN A 30 5.03 -2.24 6.83
C ASN A 30 5.29 -1.15 5.78
N ASN A 31 5.64 -1.58 4.57
CA ASN A 31 5.78 -0.74 3.39
C ASN A 31 4.92 -1.22 2.21
N THR A 32 3.82 -1.94 2.47
CA THR A 32 2.86 -2.28 1.41
C THR A 32 2.26 -1.02 0.79
N MET A 33 1.89 -1.09 -0.49
CA MET A 33 1.21 0.02 -1.15
C MET A 33 -0.03 0.47 -0.37
N HIS A 34 -0.21 1.78 -0.23
CA HIS A 34 -1.33 2.33 0.54
C HIS A 34 -2.60 2.37 -0.32
N ARG A 35 -3.74 2.03 0.30
CA ARG A 35 -5.07 2.01 -0.34
C ARG A 35 -6.07 2.77 0.50
N VAL A 36 -6.78 3.72 -0.11
CA VAL A 36 -7.82 4.53 0.54
C VAL A 36 -9.15 4.30 -0.17
N GLY A 37 -10.12 3.72 0.56
CA GLY A 37 -11.49 3.55 0.08
C GLY A 37 -12.30 4.84 0.24
N LEU A 38 -13.09 5.18 -0.79
CA LEU A 38 -13.86 6.42 -0.87
C LEU A 38 -15.30 6.11 -1.31
N ARG A 39 -16.27 6.79 -0.68
CA ARG A 39 -17.67 6.82 -1.12
C ARG A 39 -17.99 8.23 -1.60
N VAL A 40 -18.34 8.38 -2.86
CA VAL A 40 -18.76 9.65 -3.47
C VAL A 40 -20.27 9.58 -3.71
N SER A 41 -21.02 10.58 -3.21
CA SER A 41 -22.46 10.72 -3.42
C SER A 41 -22.76 11.41 -4.74
#